data_AF-A0A497A7W8-F1
#
_entry.id   AF-A0A497A7W8-F1
#
_cell.length_a   1.000
_cell.length_b   1.000
_cell.length_c   1.000
_cell.angle_alpha   90.00
_cell.angle_beta   90.00
_cell.angle_gamma   90.00
#
_symmetry.space_group_name_H-M   'P 1'
#
loop_
_entity.id
_entity.type
_entity.pdbx_description
1 polymer ?
#
loop_
_entity_poly.entity_id
_entity_poly.type
_entity_poly.pdbx_seq_one_letter_code
_entity_poly.pdbx_strand_id
1 'polypeptide(L)' 'PPAGGTRPTPGWLPGEIITDHHEMTFREPYVGPATIEVGLYDSATLERVVAATGDTSVILPSSLNVEGQ' A
#
# COMPACT_ATOMS: atom_id res chain seq x y z
N PRO A 1 2.09 8.20 6.92
CA PRO A 1 0.76 8.15 7.55
C PRO A 1 -0.29 8.56 6.51
N PRO A 2 -1.53 8.05 6.56
CA PRO A 2 -2.48 8.24 5.48
C PRO A 2 -2.80 9.70 5.16
N ALA A 3 -2.96 10.01 3.87
CA ALA A 3 -3.20 11.34 3.31
C ALA A 3 -2.23 12.39 3.87
N GLY A 4 -0.93 12.06 3.87
CA GLY A 4 0.11 12.92 4.45
C GLY A 4 -0.04 13.20 5.96
N GLY A 5 -0.82 12.38 6.68
CA GLY A 5 -1.10 12.54 8.11
C GLY A 5 -2.36 13.34 8.44
N THR A 6 -3.06 13.88 7.44
CA THR A 6 -4.29 14.67 7.66
C THR A 6 -5.53 13.82 7.91
N ARG A 7 -5.43 12.49 7.73
CA ARG A 7 -6.53 11.52 7.91
C ARG A 7 -6.10 10.35 8.79
N PRO A 8 -6.00 10.52 10.12
CA PRO A 8 -5.60 9.45 11.03
C PRO A 8 -6.63 8.29 11.01
N THR A 9 -6.13 7.05 10.98
CA THR A 9 -6.95 5.82 10.83
C THR A 9 -8.04 5.62 11.90
N PRO A 10 -7.90 6.05 13.17
CA PRO A 10 -8.98 5.92 14.16
C PRO A 10 -10.24 6.72 13.84
N GLY A 11 -10.16 7.72 12.96
CA GLY A 11 -11.30 8.56 12.57
C GLY A 11 -12.03 8.09 11.32
N TRP A 12 -11.59 7.00 10.68
CA TRP A 12 -12.14 6.55 9.40
C TRP A 12 -13.52 5.92 9.59
N LEU A 13 -14.41 6.15 8.62
CA LEU A 13 -15.71 5.50 8.57
C LEU A 13 -15.67 4.24 7.68
N PRO A 14 -16.50 3.22 7.96
CA PRO A 14 -16.63 2.07 7.06
C PRO A 14 -17.02 2.50 5.64
N GLY A 15 -16.24 2.08 4.64
CA GLY A 15 -16.45 2.42 3.23
C GLY A 15 -15.97 3.81 2.82
N GLU A 16 -15.37 4.59 3.73
CA GLU A 16 -14.74 5.86 3.37
C GLU A 16 -13.56 5.64 2.41
N ILE A 17 -13.48 6.47 1.37
CA ILE A 17 -12.36 6.47 0.43
C ILE A 17 -11.46 7.66 0.76
N ILE A 18 -10.21 7.35 1.11
CA ILE A 18 -9.17 8.34 1.41
C ILE A 18 -8.04 8.17 0.39
N THR A 19 -7.75 9.25 -0.34
CA THR A 19 -6.63 9.28 -1.28
C THR A 19 -5.33 9.57 -0.55
N ASP A 20 -4.34 8.70 -0.72
CA ASP A 20 -2.97 8.92 -0.26
C ASP A 20 -1.98 8.69 -1.41
N HIS A 21 -1.00 9.56 -1.54
CA HIS A 21 0.01 9.46 -2.58
C HIS A 21 1.30 8.91 -1.99
N HIS A 22 1.76 7.80 -2.55
CA HIS A 22 3.04 7.18 -2.21
C HIS A 22 3.95 7.14 -3.44
N GLU A 23 5.04 7.89 -3.39
CA GLU A 23 6.09 7.79 -4.40
C GLU A 23 6.85 6.49 -4.21
N MET A 24 7.04 5.75 -5.30
CA MET A 24 7.79 4.50 -5.33
C MET A 24 9.02 4.68 -6.20
N THR A 25 10.15 4.15 -5.75
CA THR A 25 11.40 4.17 -6.51
C THR A 25 11.99 2.77 -6.52
N PHE A 26 12.44 2.30 -7.67
CA PHE A 26 13.17 1.04 -7.73
C PHE A 26 14.58 1.21 -7.19
N ARG A 27 15.04 0.23 -6.41
CA ARG A 27 16.40 0.23 -5.86
C ARG A 27 17.45 0.01 -6.96
N GLU A 28 17.13 -0.83 -7.92
CA GLU A 28 17.92 -1.08 -9.13
C GLU A 28 17.05 -0.77 -10.37
N PRO A 29 17.64 -0.41 -11.53
CA PRO A 29 16.87 -0.22 -12.76
C PRO A 29 16.02 -1.45 -13.09
N TYR A 30 14.74 -1.22 -13.40
CA TYR A 30 13.78 -2.28 -13.70
C TYR A 30 12.94 -1.90 -14.92
N VAL A 31 12.71 -2.87 -15.81
CA VAL A 31 11.86 -2.74 -17.00
C VAL A 31 11.05 -4.02 -17.14
N GLY A 32 9.74 -3.88 -17.38
CA GLY A 32 8.82 -5.00 -17.58
C GLY A 32 7.60 -5.00 -16.67
N PRO A 33 6.86 -6.12 -16.63
CA PRO A 33 5.59 -6.20 -15.92
C PRO A 33 5.79 -6.31 -14.40
N ALA A 34 5.13 -5.45 -13.64
CA ALA A 34 5.13 -5.46 -12.19
C ALA A 34 3.71 -5.47 -11.61
N THR A 35 3.57 -5.99 -10.40
CA THR A 35 2.37 -5.89 -9.57
C THR A 35 2.68 -5.12 -8.30
N ILE A 36 1.65 -4.48 -7.73
CA ILE A 36 1.75 -3.83 -6.42
C ILE A 36 1.11 -4.74 -5.39
N GLU A 37 1.85 -5.05 -4.33
CA GLU A 37 1.34 -5.67 -3.11
C GLU A 37 1.26 -4.62 -2.01
N VAL A 38 0.12 -4.54 -1.32
CA VAL A 38 -0.10 -3.61 -0.21
C VAL A 38 -0.34 -4.41 1.06
N GLY A 39 0.30 -3.99 2.15
CA GLY A 39 0.12 -4.57 3.48
C GLY A 39 0.08 -3.50 4.56
N LEU A 40 -0.64 -3.80 5.64
CA LEU A 40 -0.69 -2.94 6.81
C LEU A 40 0.23 -3.48 7.91
N TYR A 41 0.76 -2.56 8.70
CA TYR A 41 1.63 -2.86 9.82
C TYR A 41 1.10 -2.16 11.07
N ASP A 42 1.22 -2.82 12.22
CA ASP A 42 1.02 -2.17 13.51
C ASP A 42 2.13 -1.12 13.70
N SER A 43 1.78 0.12 13.99
CA SER A 43 2.78 1.20 14.07
C SER A 43 3.65 1.13 15.32
N ALA A 44 3.21 0.44 16.39
CA ALA A 44 3.95 0.29 17.63
C ALA A 44 4.94 -0.88 17.56
N THR A 45 4.56 -1.98 16.93
CA THR A 45 5.40 -3.20 16.85
C THR A 45 6.10 -3.37 15.49
N LEU A 46 5.62 -2.70 14.45
CA LEU A 46 6.00 -2.91 13.04
C LEU A 46 5.78 -4.35 12.55
N GLU A 47 4.90 -5.09 13.22
CA GLU A 47 4.47 -6.42 12.76
C GLU A 47 3.39 -6.29 11.69
N ARG A 48 3.37 -7.25 10.77
CA ARG A 48 2.39 -7.30 9.68
C ARG A 48 1.01 -7.64 10.23
N VAL A 49 0.02 -6.80 9.95
CA VAL A 49 -1.37 -7.03 10.36
C VAL A 49 -1.96 -8.17 9.55
N VAL A 50 -2.59 -9.11 10.24
CA VAL A 50 -3.35 -10.22 9.63
C VAL A 50 -4.81 -9.79 9.50
N ALA A 51 -5.34 -9.83 8.28
CA ALA A 51 -6.74 -9.56 8.01
C ALA A 51 -7.64 -10.66 8.60
N ALA A 52 -8.93 -10.37 8.73
CA ALA A 52 -9.91 -11.37 9.20
C ALA A 52 -9.96 -12.62 8.30
N THR A 53 -9.55 -12.51 7.04
CA THR A 53 -9.45 -13.62 6.07
C THR A 53 -8.17 -14.45 6.25
N GLY A 54 -7.23 -14.03 7.09
CA GLY A 54 -5.92 -14.65 7.28
C GLY A 54 -4.82 -14.09 6.37
N ASP A 55 -5.18 -13.30 5.37
CA ASP A 55 -4.21 -12.66 4.48
C ASP A 55 -3.44 -11.55 5.20
N THR A 56 -2.20 -11.34 4.82
CA THR A 56 -1.38 -10.22 5.34
C THR A 56 -1.21 -9.11 4.31
N SER A 57 -1.77 -9.29 3.12
CA SER A 57 -1.59 -8.39 2.00
C SER A 57 -2.73 -8.51 0.99
N VAL A 58 -2.77 -7.53 0.10
CA VAL A 58 -3.59 -7.59 -1.11
C VAL A 58 -2.70 -7.25 -2.30
N ILE A 59 -2.81 -8.03 -3.37
CA ILE A 59 -2.25 -7.69 -4.67
C ILE A 59 -3.27 -6.79 -5.37
N LEU A 60 -2.85 -5.59 -5.78
CA LEU A 60 -3.72 -4.72 -6.54
C LEU A 60 -4.05 -5.35 -7.90
N PRO A 61 -5.31 -5.25 -8.36
CA PRO A 61 -5.74 -5.88 -9.61
C PRO A 61 -5.10 -5.23 -10.85
N SER A 62 -4.58 -4.02 -10.72
CA SER A 62 -3.89 -3.30 -11.79
C SER A 62 -2.44 -3.80 -11.91
N SER A 63 -2.08 -4.29 -13.09
CA SER A 63 -0.68 -4.53 -13.45
C SER A 63 -0.04 -3.24 -13.97
N LEU A 64 1.26 -3.11 -13.73
CA LEU A 64 2.09 -2.04 -14.26
C LEU A 64 3.01 -2.60 -15.34
N ASN A 65 3.26 -1.83 -16.39
CA ASN A 65 4.38 -2.07 -17.28
C ASN A 65 5.39 -0.96 -17.07
N VAL A 66 6.55 -1.29 -16.50
CA VAL A 66 7.61 -0.33 -16.23
C VAL A 66 8.44 -0.18 -17.50
N GLU A 67 8.46 1.03 -18.03
CA GLU A 67 9.24 1.37 -19.23
C GLU A 67 10.59 1.96 -18.82
N GLY A 68 11.63 1.69 -19.61
CA GLY A 68 12.92 2.34 -19.42
C GLY A 68 12.81 3.83 -19.74
N GLN A 69 13.41 4.67 -18.89
CA GLN A 69 13.58 6.10 -19.21
C GLN A 69 14.59 6.30 -20.34
#